data_AF-A0A0Q9KTB4-F1
#
_entry.id   AF-A0A0Q9KTB4-F1
#
_cell.length_a   1.000
_cell.length_b   1.000
_cell.length_c   1.000
_cell.angle_alpha   90.00
_cell.angle_beta   90.00
_cell.angle_gamma   90.00
#
_symmetry.space_group_name_H-M   'P 1'
#
loop_
_entity.id
_entity.type
_entity.pdbx_description
1 polymer ?
#
loop_
_entity_poly.entity_id
_entity_poly.type
_entity_poly.pdbx_seq_one_letter_code
_entity_poly.pdbx_strand_id
1 'polypeptide(L)'
;MQTTDEFQALRKKFRGFVFPMTAFFLVWYFVYVLLSIFAPGFMGTKVFGNINLGLLFGLGQFVTTFAITFIYARWANRELDPLADAIGATLDGQKEH
;
A
#
# COMPACT_ATOMS: atom_id res chain seq x y z
N MET A 1 10.88 -26.35 -12.00
CA MET A 1 11.98 -25.36 -11.92
C MET A 1 11.60 -24.00 -12.52
N GLN A 2 10.73 -23.90 -13.53
CA GLN A 2 10.30 -22.61 -14.12
C GLN A 2 9.43 -21.72 -13.20
N THR A 3 8.66 -22.32 -12.30
CA THR A 3 7.84 -21.56 -11.32
C THR A 3 8.71 -20.74 -10.36
N THR A 4 9.90 -21.20 -9.97
CA THR A 4 10.72 -20.49 -8.98
C THR A 4 11.29 -19.16 -9.51
N ASP A 5 11.68 -19.11 -10.80
CA ASP A 5 12.29 -17.92 -11.40
C ASP A 5 11.26 -16.82 -11.70
N GLU A 6 10.05 -17.19 -12.15
CA GLU A 6 8.92 -16.25 -12.28
C GLU A 6 8.48 -15.69 -10.92
N PHE A 7 8.38 -16.55 -9.89
CA PHE A 7 8.06 -16.12 -8.53
C PHE A 7 9.13 -15.18 -7.95
N GLN A 8 10.41 -15.39 -8.26
CA GLN A 8 11.50 -14.51 -7.85
C GLN A 8 11.43 -13.14 -8.54
N ALA A 9 11.12 -13.10 -9.83
CA ALA A 9 10.93 -11.86 -10.59
C ALA A 9 9.73 -11.06 -10.08
N LEU A 10 8.61 -11.74 -9.77
CA LEU A 10 7.45 -11.17 -9.08
C LEU A 10 7.82 -10.58 -7.73
N ARG A 11 8.53 -11.34 -6.89
CA ARG A 11 8.97 -10.88 -5.57
C ARG A 11 9.88 -9.66 -5.66
N LYS A 12 10.73 -9.58 -6.69
CA LYS A 12 11.63 -8.45 -6.90
C LYS A 12 10.86 -7.19 -7.31
N LYS A 13 9.87 -7.32 -8.19
CA LYS A 13 8.93 -6.22 -8.54
C LYS A 13 8.09 -5.82 -7.33
N PHE A 14 7.56 -6.78 -6.58
CA PHE A 14 6.78 -6.55 -5.36
C PHE A 14 7.57 -5.73 -4.33
N ARG A 15 8.78 -6.18 -4.02
CA ARG A 15 9.68 -5.43 -3.13
C ARG A 15 10.01 -4.06 -3.68
N GLY A 16 10.30 -3.94 -4.98
CA GLY A 16 10.57 -2.65 -5.62
C GLY A 16 9.43 -1.64 -5.51
N PHE A 17 8.20 -2.12 -5.32
CA PHE A 17 7.01 -1.28 -5.21
C PHE A 17 6.59 -1.01 -3.76
N VAL A 18 6.63 -2.03 -2.90
CA VAL A 18 6.29 -1.91 -1.48
C VAL A 18 7.33 -1.12 -0.70
N PHE A 19 8.63 -1.28 -0.98
CA PHE A 19 9.69 -0.57 -0.27
C PHE A 19 9.58 0.96 -0.36
N PRO A 20 9.41 1.58 -1.54
CA PRO A 20 9.23 3.02 -1.63
C PRO A 20 7.91 3.49 -1.00
N MET A 21 6.83 2.71 -1.07
CA MET A 21 5.58 3.03 -0.38
C MET A 21 5.74 3.04 1.14
N THR A 22 6.39 2.03 1.72
CA THR A 22 6.66 1.99 3.15
C THR A 22 7.60 3.10 3.58
N ALA A 23 8.63 3.40 2.79
CA ALA A 23 9.53 4.53 3.06
C ALA A 23 8.76 5.86 3.03
N PHE A 24 7.92 6.07 2.02
CA PHE A 24 7.04 7.25 1.94
C PHE A 24 6.13 7.35 3.15
N PHE A 25 5.47 6.25 3.54
CA PHE A 25 4.60 6.21 4.73
C PHE A 25 5.36 6.57 6.01
N LEU A 26 6.55 6.01 6.21
CA LEU A 26 7.40 6.32 7.36
C LEU A 26 7.82 7.80 7.38
N VAL A 27 8.29 8.32 6.25
CA VAL A 27 8.67 9.75 6.14
C VAL A 27 7.46 10.64 6.44
N TRP A 28 6.30 10.34 5.86
CA TRP A 28 5.06 11.08 6.09
C TRP A 28 4.61 11.02 7.55
N TYR A 29 4.70 9.84 8.18
CA TYR A 29 4.41 9.65 9.60
C TYR A 29 5.38 10.46 10.48
N PHE A 30 6.68 10.44 10.20
CA PHE A 30 7.64 11.25 10.93
C PHE A 30 7.40 12.74 10.76
N VAL A 31 7.06 13.21 9.56
CA VAL A 31 6.66 14.61 9.32
C VAL A 31 5.48 14.98 10.22
N TYR A 32 4.45 14.13 10.29
CA TYR A 32 3.31 14.35 11.19
C TYR A 32 3.73 14.44 12.66
N VAL A 33 4.52 13.47 13.16
CA VAL A 33 4.97 13.44 14.56
C VAL A 33 5.83 14.66 14.88
N LEU A 34 6.78 15.01 14.01
CA LEU A 34 7.64 16.16 14.19
C LEU A 34 6.83 17.47 14.19
N LEU A 35 5.91 17.67 13.25
CA LEU A 35 5.03 18.84 13.28
C LEU A 35 4.18 18.88 14.55
N SER A 36 3.70 17.73 15.04
CA SER A 36 2.87 17.67 16.24
C SER A 36 3.63 18.10 17.50
N ILE A 37 4.93 17.80 17.59
CA ILE A 37 5.77 18.09 18.76
C ILE A 37 6.38 19.49 18.66
N PHE A 38 6.95 19.84 17.51
CA PHE A 38 7.70 21.08 17.32
C PHE A 38 6.81 22.27 16.92
N ALA A 39 5.66 22.01 16.28
CA ALA A 39 4.77 23.06 15.78
C ALA A 39 3.30 22.80 16.16
N PRO A 40 2.97 22.61 17.46
CA PRO A 40 1.57 22.42 17.89
C PRO A 40 0.68 23.62 17.52
N GLY A 41 1.23 24.85 17.50
CA GLY A 41 0.51 26.03 17.01
C GLY A 41 0.17 25.95 15.50
N PHE A 42 1.01 25.32 14.70
CA PHE A 42 0.74 25.08 13.28
C PHE A 42 -0.31 23.99 13.10
N MET A 43 -0.26 22.91 13.88
CA MET A 43 -1.33 21.89 13.89
C MET A 43 -2.69 22.46 14.35
N GLY A 44 -2.68 23.41 15.28
CA GLY A 44 -3.88 24.13 15.72
C GLY A 44 -4.38 25.19 14.76
N THR A 45 -3.62 25.50 13.69
CA THR A 45 -4.01 26.52 12.71
C THR A 45 -5.24 26.06 11.95
N LYS A 46 -6.30 26.87 12.01
CA LYS A 46 -7.57 26.61 11.35
C LYS A 46 -7.42 26.88 9.85
N VAL A 47 -7.72 25.88 9.04
CA VAL A 47 -7.66 25.96 7.57
C VAL A 47 -9.02 26.36 7.01
N PHE A 48 -10.09 25.75 7.52
CA PHE A 48 -11.45 26.06 7.09
C PHE A 48 -12.45 25.83 8.22
N GLY A 49 -13.11 26.91 8.68
CA GLY A 49 -14.01 26.84 9.83
C GLY A 49 -13.35 26.23 11.07
N ASN A 50 -13.86 25.10 11.54
CA ASN A 50 -13.33 24.36 12.70
C ASN A 50 -12.29 23.27 12.33
N ILE A 51 -11.95 23.12 11.05
CA ILE A 51 -10.94 22.16 10.60
C ILE A 51 -9.56 22.78 10.80
N ASN A 52 -8.70 22.10 11.56
CA ASN A 52 -7.31 22.49 11.77
C ASN A 52 -6.36 21.58 10.96
N LEU A 53 -5.13 22.05 10.76
CA LEU A 53 -4.09 21.30 10.06
C LEU A 53 -3.84 19.93 10.69
N GLY A 54 -3.86 19.82 12.02
CA GLY A 54 -3.69 18.55 12.72
C GLY A 54 -4.73 17.51 12.35
N LEU A 55 -6.00 17.91 12.25
CA LEU A 55 -7.11 17.08 11.81
C LEU A 55 -6.92 16.65 10.35
N LEU A 56 -6.45 17.56 9.50
CA LEU A 56 -6.17 17.29 8.09
C LEU A 56 -5.05 16.26 7.93
N PHE A 57 -3.94 16.43 8.66
CA PHE A 57 -2.83 15.49 8.65
C PHE A 57 -3.23 14.14 9.24
N GLY A 58 -3.99 14.13 10.35
CA GLY A 58 -4.53 12.91 10.94
C GLY A 58 -5.44 12.15 9.98
N LEU A 59 -6.37 12.84 9.30
CA LEU A 59 -7.20 12.24 8.26
C LEU A 59 -6.36 11.77 7.07
N GLY A 60 -5.31 12.52 6.71
CA GLY A 60 -4.32 12.14 5.72
C GLY A 60 -3.63 10.82 6.05
N GLN A 61 -3.31 10.53 7.32
CA GLN A 61 -2.77 9.23 7.73
C GLN A 61 -3.72 8.08 7.41
N PHE A 62 -5.02 8.25 7.67
CA PHE A 62 -6.04 7.25 7.31
C PHE A 62 -6.13 7.07 5.80
N VAL A 63 -6.23 8.17 5.05
CA VAL A 63 -6.30 8.14 3.58
C VAL A 63 -5.08 7.44 2.98
N THR A 64 -3.87 7.75 3.46
CA THR A 64 -2.63 7.09 3.00
C THR A 64 -2.64 5.60 3.32
N THR A 65 -3.12 5.20 4.51
CA THR A 65 -3.23 3.78 4.88
C THR A 65 -4.20 3.01 3.97
N PHE A 66 -5.35 3.62 3.68
CA PHE A 66 -6.31 3.05 2.72
C PHE A 66 -5.72 3.01 1.32
N ALA A 67 -5.05 4.06 0.86
CA ALA A 67 -4.40 4.11 -0.44
C ALA A 67 -3.36 3.00 -0.59
N ILE A 68 -2.50 2.80 0.41
CA ILE A 68 -1.51 1.72 0.44
C ILE A 68 -2.19 0.36 0.32
N THR A 69 -3.24 0.12 1.11
CA THR A 69 -4.01 -1.13 1.08
C THR A 69 -4.68 -1.35 -0.27
N PHE A 70 -5.26 -0.30 -0.86
CA PHE A 70 -5.97 -0.39 -2.14
C PHE A 70 -5.02 -0.61 -3.31
N ILE A 71 -3.88 0.08 -3.30
CA ILE A 71 -2.81 -0.11 -4.28
C ILE A 71 -2.26 -1.53 -4.15
N TYR A 72 -2.03 -2.02 -2.92
CA TYR A 72 -1.63 -3.40 -2.68
C TYR A 72 -2.66 -4.40 -3.21
N ALA A 73 -3.95 -4.23 -2.91
CA ALA A 73 -5.02 -5.11 -3.37
C ALA A 73 -5.12 -5.11 -4.91
N ARG A 74 -5.00 -3.94 -5.55
CA ARG A 74 -4.99 -3.80 -7.01
C ARG A 74 -3.78 -4.48 -7.64
N TRP A 75 -2.59 -4.32 -7.04
CA TRP A 75 -1.38 -5.00 -7.49
C TRP A 75 -1.49 -6.51 -7.30
N ALA A 76 -1.96 -6.95 -6.13
CA ALA A 76 -2.16 -8.35 -5.78
C ALA A 76 -3.14 -9.01 -6.75
N ASN A 77 -4.28 -8.40 -7.10
CA ASN A 77 -5.17 -8.95 -8.12
C ASN A 77 -4.46 -9.09 -9.48
N ARG A 78 -3.75 -8.06 -9.97
CA ARG A 78 -3.05 -8.17 -11.27
C ARG A 78 -1.99 -9.27 -11.31
N GLU A 79 -1.38 -9.58 -10.17
CA GLU A 79 -0.28 -10.53 -10.06
C GLU A 79 -0.72 -11.93 -9.59
N LEU A 80 -1.84 -12.03 -8.86
CA LEU A 80 -2.44 -13.29 -8.41
C LEU A 80 -3.42 -13.86 -9.44
N ASP A 81 -4.08 -13.04 -10.26
CA ASP A 81 -4.95 -13.51 -11.35
C ASP A 81 -4.24 -14.51 -12.29
N PRO A 82 -2.99 -14.30 -12.77
CA PRO A 82 -2.29 -15.30 -13.58
C PRO A 82 -1.95 -16.60 -12.81
N LEU A 83 -1.80 -16.54 -11.48
CA LEU A 83 -1.65 -17.74 -10.64
C LEU A 83 -2.99 -18.47 -10.46
N ALA A 84 -4.08 -17.74 -10.32
CA ALA A 84 -5.43 -18.30 -10.22
C ALA A 84 -5.84 -19.00 -11.53
N ASP A 85 -5.53 -18.39 -12.68
CA ASP A 85 -5.75 -18.99 -14.00
C ASP A 85 -4.92 -20.28 -14.21
N ALA A 86 -3.67 -20.29 -13.75
CA ALA A 86 -2.82 -21.48 -13.82
C ALA A 86 -3.33 -22.64 -12.93
N ILE A 87 -3.92 -22.33 -11.77
CA ILE A 87 -4.53 -23.32 -10.87
C ILE A 87 -5.87 -23.82 -11.42
N GLY A 88 -6.66 -22.94 -12.05
CA GLY A 88 -7.90 -23.33 -12.74
C GLY A 88 -7.64 -24.34 -13.86
N ALA A 89 -6.62 -24.10 -14.68
CA ALA A 89 -6.24 -25.01 -15.76
C ALA A 89 -5.77 -26.41 -15.28
N THR A 90 -5.15 -26.50 -14.10
CA THR A 90 -4.75 -27.79 -13.52
C THR A 90 -5.90 -28.53 -12.84
N LEU A 91 -6.90 -27.82 -12.31
CA LEU A 91 -8.10 -28.41 -11.72
C LEU A 91 -9.10 -28.91 -12.78
N ASP A 92 -9.22 -28.23 -13.92
CA ASP A 92 -10.07 -28.69 -15.02
C ASP A 92 -9.45 -29.90 -15.74
N GLY A 93 -8.12 -29.96 -15.87
CA GLY A 93 -7.43 -31.15 -16.41
C GLY A 93 -7.52 -32.40 -15.52
N GLN A 94 -7.82 -32.26 -14.23
CA GLN A 94 -8.07 -33.39 -13.32
C GLN A 94 -9.53 -33.89 -13.34
N LYS A 95 -10.47 -33.12 -13.89
CA LYS A 95 -11.89 -33.52 -13.96
C LYS A 95 -12.24 -34.28 -15.25
N GLU A 96 -11.37 -34.28 -16.26
CA GLU A 96 -11.57 -34.99 -17.54
C GLU A 96 -10.93 -36.39 -17.61
N HIS A 97 -10.44 -36.94 -16.49
CA HIS A 97 -9.96 -38.33 -16.37
C HIS A 97 -10.71 -39.07 -15.27
#